data_AF-A0A9E6QVD2-F1
#
_entry.id   AF-A0A9E6QVD2-F1
#
_cell.length_a   1.000
_cell.length_b   1.000
_cell.length_c   1.000
_cell.angle_alpha   90.00
_cell.angle_beta   90.00
_cell.angle_gamma   90.00
#
_symmetry.space_group_name_H-M   'P 1'
#
loop_
_entity.id
_entity.type
_entity.pdbx_description
1 polymer ?
#
loop_
_entity_poly.entity_id
_entity_poly.type
_entity_poly.pdbx_seq_one_letter_code
_entity_poly.pdbx_strand_id
1 'polypeptide(L)'
;MQKNYRAGGVGLFDALPGTYLVSAYFDDNQVDVVTCNVLGWQVGNDRRLTPLCLDVRAADDEVWFVAHPDGRVESSDGMSWPTRDAWIAEQRRNYRAAA
;
A
#
# COMPACT_ATOMS: atom_id res chain seq x y z
N MET A 1 31.51 25.85 -12.31
CA MET A 1 30.94 25.11 -11.16
C MET A 1 29.52 24.70 -11.53
N GLN A 2 29.34 23.46 -12.01
CA GLN A 2 28.04 22.94 -12.42
C GLN A 2 27.24 22.65 -11.14
N LYS A 3 26.14 23.36 -10.91
CA LYS A 3 25.27 23.15 -9.74
C LYS A 3 24.68 21.75 -9.85
N ASN A 4 25.18 20.83 -9.03
CA ASN A 4 24.66 19.47 -8.93
C ASN A 4 23.37 19.52 -8.11
N TYR A 5 22.24 19.82 -8.75
CA TYR A 5 20.92 19.64 -8.15
C TYR A 5 20.65 18.15 -8.06
N ARG A 6 21.18 17.50 -7.02
CA ARG A 6 20.65 16.19 -6.61
C ARG A 6 19.22 16.44 -6.16
N ALA A 7 18.26 15.79 -6.81
CA ALA A 7 16.87 15.85 -6.41
C ALA A 7 16.75 15.29 -4.98
N GLY A 8 16.73 16.17 -3.99
CA GLY A 8 16.57 15.79 -2.60
C GLY A 8 15.23 15.06 -2.43
N GLY A 9 15.25 13.89 -1.79
CA GLY A 9 14.06 13.09 -1.50
C GLY A 9 13.87 11.85 -2.36
N VAL A 10 14.65 11.67 -3.42
CA VAL A 10 14.61 10.46 -4.27
C VAL A 10 15.50 9.39 -3.64
N GLY A 11 14.97 8.19 -3.46
CA GLY A 11 15.75 7.12 -2.83
C GLY A 11 14.90 5.94 -2.37
N LEU A 12 15.56 5.07 -1.61
CA LEU A 12 14.98 3.88 -1.01
C LEU A 12 14.97 4.03 0.51
N PHE A 13 13.86 3.67 1.13
CA PHE A 13 13.69 3.62 2.58
C PHE A 13 13.29 2.22 3.00
N ASP A 14 13.87 1.72 4.09
CA ASP A 14 13.50 0.41 4.61
C ASP A 14 12.08 0.45 5.19
N ALA A 15 11.33 -0.62 4.95
CA ALA A 15 10.03 -0.78 5.57
C ALA A 15 10.20 -1.30 6.99
N LEU A 16 9.29 -0.91 7.89
CA LEU A 16 9.28 -1.47 9.24
C LEU A 16 8.90 -2.95 9.18
N PRO A 17 9.51 -3.82 10.01
CA PRO A 17 9.08 -5.20 10.13
C PRO A 17 7.60 -5.30 10.48
N GLY A 18 6.86 -6.15 9.76
CA GLY A 18 5.41 -6.26 9.89
C GLY A 18 4.61 -5.36 8.96
N THR A 19 5.26 -4.72 7.99
CA THR A 19 4.59 -3.97 6.92
C THR A 19 4.25 -4.89 5.75
N TYR A 20 2.98 -4.91 5.34
CA TYR A 20 2.50 -5.78 4.26
C TYR A 20 1.63 -5.00 3.29
N LEU A 21 1.79 -5.24 2.00
CA LEU A 21 0.81 -4.86 0.99
C LEU A 21 -0.35 -5.85 1.11
N VAL A 22 -1.57 -5.34 1.14
CA VAL A 22 -2.77 -6.14 1.38
C VAL A 22 -3.80 -5.97 0.28
N SER A 23 -4.41 -7.09 -0.12
CA SER A 23 -5.51 -7.13 -1.09
C SER A 23 -6.64 -7.96 -0.53
N ALA A 24 -7.89 -7.48 -0.63
CA ALA A 24 -9.07 -8.19 -0.17
C ALA A 24 -9.83 -8.78 -1.36
N TYR A 25 -10.12 -10.07 -1.28
CA TYR A 25 -10.95 -10.82 -2.22
C TYR A 25 -12.25 -11.22 -1.52
N PHE A 26 -13.37 -10.97 -2.17
CA PHE A 26 -14.70 -11.29 -1.66
C PHE A 26 -15.30 -12.41 -2.50
N ASP A 27 -15.64 -13.53 -1.87
CA ASP A 27 -16.28 -14.69 -2.51
C ASP A 27 -17.47 -15.15 -1.66
N ASP A 28 -18.69 -15.05 -2.21
CA ASP A 28 -20.02 -15.56 -1.80
C ASP A 28 -20.42 -15.69 -0.31
N ASN A 29 -19.58 -15.28 0.64
CA ASN A 29 -19.77 -15.04 2.08
C ASN A 29 -18.46 -14.91 2.87
N GLN A 30 -17.30 -15.18 2.25
CA GLN A 30 -15.98 -15.07 2.85
C GLN A 30 -15.23 -13.84 2.34
N VAL A 31 -14.31 -13.37 3.18
CA VAL A 31 -13.28 -12.41 2.78
C VAL A 31 -11.95 -13.10 2.95
N ASP A 32 -11.19 -13.18 1.87
CA ASP A 32 -9.80 -13.60 1.91
C ASP A 32 -8.92 -12.37 1.76
N VAL A 33 -7.89 -12.27 2.59
CA VAL A 33 -6.98 -11.13 2.56
C VAL A 33 -5.57 -11.65 2.33
N VAL A 34 -5.10 -11.41 1.12
CA VAL A 34 -3.76 -11.80 0.68
C VAL A 34 -2.78 -10.69 1.06
N THR A 35 -1.62 -11.10 1.53
CA THR A 35 -0.55 -10.20 1.99
C THR A 35 0.73 -10.44 1.20
N CYS A 36 1.44 -9.38 0.83
CA CYS A 36 2.80 -9.44 0.30
C CYS A 36 3.74 -8.62 1.17
N ASN A 37 4.94 -9.13 1.45
CA ASN A 37 5.92 -8.42 2.28
C ASN A 37 6.38 -7.13 1.59
N VAL A 38 6.31 -6.02 2.31
CA VAL A 38 6.94 -4.77 1.87
C VAL A 38 8.36 -4.77 2.41
N LEU A 39 9.33 -4.76 1.51
CA LEU A 39 10.77 -4.73 1.81
C LEU A 39 11.25 -3.29 2.06
N GLY A 40 10.60 -2.33 1.41
CA GLY A 40 10.97 -0.93 1.49
C GLY A 40 10.03 -0.05 0.68
N TRP A 41 10.45 1.19 0.51
CA TRP A 41 9.73 2.22 -0.19
C TRP A 41 10.65 2.89 -1.19
N GLN A 42 10.17 3.02 -2.42
CA GLN A 42 10.81 3.84 -3.43
C GLN A 42 10.13 5.20 -3.46
N VAL A 43 10.92 6.27 -3.36
CA VAL A 43 10.45 7.63 -3.59
C VAL A 43 10.89 8.07 -4.97
N GLY A 44 9.91 8.28 -5.86
CA GLY A 44 10.12 8.74 -7.22
C GLY A 44 10.51 10.22 -7.33
N ASN A 45 11.02 10.62 -8.49
CA ASN A 45 11.30 12.03 -8.80
C ASN A 45 10.04 12.92 -8.74
N ASP A 46 8.87 12.33 -8.93
CA ASP A 46 7.54 12.93 -8.80
C ASP A 46 7.03 12.97 -7.35
N ARG A 47 7.84 12.54 -6.38
CA ARG A 47 7.51 12.41 -4.96
C ARG A 47 6.39 11.41 -4.68
N ARG A 48 6.12 10.48 -5.61
CA ARG A 48 5.26 9.34 -5.32
C ARG A 48 6.03 8.31 -4.50
N LEU A 49 5.33 7.76 -3.51
CA LEU A 49 5.81 6.66 -2.69
C LEU A 49 5.27 5.36 -3.30
N THR A 50 6.15 4.42 -3.60
CA THR A 50 5.77 3.10 -4.13
C THR A 50 6.33 2.02 -3.21
N PRO A 51 5.51 1.07 -2.73
CA PRO A 51 5.99 -0.03 -1.93
C PRO A 51 6.84 -0.97 -2.79
N LEU A 52 8.03 -1.31 -2.30
CA LEU A 52 8.87 -2.37 -2.87
C LEU A 52 8.45 -3.69 -2.23
N CYS A 53 7.83 -4.57 -3.01
CA CYS A 53 7.39 -5.88 -2.56
C CYS A 53 7.77 -6.97 -3.56
N LEU A 54 7.63 -8.23 -3.16
CA LEU A 54 7.99 -9.38 -4.01
C LEU A 54 7.03 -9.53 -5.20
N ASP A 55 5.76 -9.17 -5.01
CA ASP A 55 4.76 -9.16 -6.08
C ASP A 55 4.61 -7.74 -6.63
N VAL A 56 5.44 -7.42 -7.63
CA VAL A 56 5.44 -6.10 -8.28
C VAL A 56 4.08 -5.71 -8.84
N ARG A 57 3.24 -6.67 -9.25
CA ARG A 57 1.92 -6.36 -9.82
C ARG A 57 0.99 -5.78 -8.78
N ALA A 58 1.09 -6.25 -7.53
CA ALA A 58 0.26 -5.74 -6.44
C ALA A 58 0.58 -4.29 -6.08
N ALA A 59 1.80 -3.82 -6.38
CA ALA A 59 2.20 -2.42 -6.21
C ALA A 59 1.83 -1.53 -7.42
N ASP A 60 1.53 -2.13 -8.57
CA ASP A 60 1.13 -1.46 -9.81
C ASP A 60 -0.39 -1.27 -9.93
N ASP A 61 -1.17 -1.82 -8.99
CA ASP A 61 -2.62 -1.57 -8.92
C ASP A 61 -2.92 -0.07 -8.81
N GLU A 62 -4.05 0.36 -9.41
CA GLU A 62 -4.47 1.77 -9.42
C GLU A 62 -4.54 2.34 -7.99
N VAL A 63 -5.04 1.53 -7.05
CA VAL A 63 -5.00 1.80 -5.62
C VAL A 63 -4.46 0.59 -4.87
N TRP A 64 -3.23 0.68 -4.37
CA TRP A 64 -2.66 -0.32 -3.46
C TRP A 64 -2.98 0.05 -2.01
N PHE A 65 -2.98 -0.96 -1.13
CA PHE A 65 -3.17 -0.80 0.31
C PHE A 65 -2.00 -1.43 1.07
N VAL A 66 -1.49 -0.74 2.09
CA VAL A 66 -0.41 -1.24 2.96
C VAL A 66 -0.88 -1.24 4.40
N ALA A 67 -0.82 -2.41 5.04
CA ALA A 67 -0.97 -2.59 6.46
C ALA A 67 0.37 -2.36 7.18
N HIS A 68 0.34 -1.50 8.19
CA HIS A 68 1.48 -1.12 9.02
C HIS A 68 1.53 -1.96 10.31
N PRO A 69 2.70 -2.03 10.97
CA PRO A 69 2.87 -2.80 12.21
C PRO A 69 2.02 -2.29 13.38
N ASP A 70 1.60 -1.02 13.34
CA ASP A 70 0.69 -0.39 14.31
C ASP A 70 -0.79 -0.80 14.10
N GLY A 71 -1.08 -1.58 13.06
CA GLY A 71 -2.42 -2.04 12.70
C GLY A 71 -3.17 -1.14 11.73
N ARG A 72 -2.63 0.04 11.40
CA ARG A 72 -3.20 0.97 10.43
C ARG A 72 -3.09 0.41 9.03
N VAL A 73 -4.07 0.70 8.18
CA VAL A 73 -3.96 0.49 6.73
C VAL A 73 -3.93 1.85 6.04
N GLU A 74 -3.06 2.03 5.06
CA GLU A 74 -3.04 3.23 4.21
C GLU A 74 -3.10 2.84 2.74
N SER A 75 -3.50 3.77 1.89
CA SER A 75 -3.58 3.58 0.45
C SER A 75 -2.78 4.62 -0.32
N SER A 76 -2.50 4.29 -1.59
CA SER A 76 -1.78 5.14 -2.52
C SER A 76 -2.45 6.51 -2.78
N ASP A 77 -3.75 6.62 -2.56
CA ASP A 77 -4.57 7.82 -2.75
C ASP A 77 -4.60 8.75 -1.51
N GLY A 78 -3.93 8.36 -0.42
CA GLY A 78 -3.83 9.14 0.81
C GLY A 78 -4.92 8.84 1.84
N MET A 79 -5.80 7.88 1.59
CA MET A 79 -6.74 7.40 2.61
C MET A 79 -6.05 6.52 3.65
N SER A 80 -6.63 6.47 4.85
CA SER A 80 -6.14 5.61 5.92
C SER A 80 -7.24 5.12 6.84
N TRP A 81 -7.06 3.90 7.36
CA TRP A 81 -7.97 3.24 8.27
C TRP A 81 -7.22 2.90 9.56
N PRO A 82 -7.82 3.15 10.74
CA PRO A 82 -7.15 2.93 12.02
C PRO A 82 -6.87 1.45 12.29
N THR A 83 -7.61 0.54 11.66
CA THR A 83 -7.45 -0.91 11.78
C THR A 83 -7.69 -1.61 10.45
N ARG A 84 -7.13 -2.81 10.30
CA ARG A 84 -7.43 -3.72 9.18
C ARG A 84 -8.92 -4.04 9.06
N ASP A 85 -9.63 -4.22 10.16
CA ASP A 85 -11.07 -4.51 10.15
C ASP A 85 -11.89 -3.34 9.62
N ALA A 86 -11.51 -2.10 9.96
CA ALA A 86 -12.16 -0.90 9.44
C ALA A 86 -11.98 -0.80 7.91
N TRP A 87 -10.78 -1.10 7.41
CA TRP A 87 -10.51 -1.19 5.99
C TRP A 87 -11.33 -2.29 5.31
N ILE A 88 -11.35 -3.53 5.84
CA ILE A 88 -12.14 -4.65 5.28
C ILE A 88 -13.63 -4.30 5.20
N ALA A 89 -14.18 -3.67 6.24
CA ALA A 89 -15.59 -3.27 6.28
C ALA A 89 -15.92 -2.25 5.17
N GLU A 90 -15.00 -1.35 4.85
CA GLU A 90 -15.15 -0.40 3.75
C GLU A 90 -15.01 -1.08 2.38
N GLN A 91 -13.97 -1.90 2.19
CA GLN A 91 -13.79 -2.66 0.94
C GLN A 91 -15.00 -3.53 0.62
N ARG A 92 -15.60 -4.17 1.65
CA ARG A 92 -16.83 -4.95 1.50
C ARG A 92 -18.01 -4.08 1.06
N ARG A 93 -18.11 -2.85 1.56
CA ARG A 93 -19.15 -1.89 1.17
C ARG A 93 -18.98 -1.47 -0.28
N ASN A 94 -17.74 -1.18 -0.69
CA ASN A 94 -17.41 -0.78 -2.05
C ASN A 94 -17.68 -1.92 -3.06
N TYR A 95 -17.28 -3.14 -2.72
CA TYR A 95 -17.57 -4.33 -3.53
C TYR A 95 -19.08 -4.53 -3.74
N ARG A 96 -19.88 -4.40 -2.67
CA ARG A 96 -21.35 -4.49 -2.75
C ARG A 96 -22.00 -3.35 -3.53
N ALA A 97 -21.38 -2.17 -3.59
CA ALA A 97 -21.90 -1.04 -4.33
C ALA A 97 -21.59 -1.14 -5.84
N ALA A 98 -20.57 -1.92 -6.21
CA ALA A 98 -20.14 -2.14 -7.59
C ALA A 98 -20.82 -3.36 -8.26
N ALA A 99 -21.39 -4.27 -7.46
CA ALA A 99 -22.15 -5.45 -7.91
C ALA A 99 -23.62 -5.12 -8.16
#